data_AF-A0A498R6W6-F1
#
_entry.id   AF-A0A498R6W6-F1
#
_cell.length_a   1.000
_cell.length_b   1.000
_cell.length_c   1.000
_cell.angle_alpha   90.00
_cell.angle_beta   90.00
_cell.angle_gamma   90.00
#
_symmetry.space_group_name_H-M   'P 1'
#
loop_
_entity.id
_entity.type
_entity.pdbx_description
1 polymer ?
#
loop_
_entity_poly.entity_id
_entity_poly.type
_entity_poly.pdbx_seq_one_letter_code
_entity_poly.pdbx_strand_id
1 'polypeptide(L)'
;MIDFNSFNKDRRMQELWRSVQSCTLCERLNCRNKVLSEFNGNISAKVMFIAEAPGRLGADRTLIPLYGDKTGSNFEKLLGNIGWNRNDVFITNAVLCNPRNEDGNNGTPTREELFNCSAYLEMTIDIVNPEVIVTLGKTALDALKLITPHAYGLKDSVGRLLPWNNRVLVPLYHPGPRAMVHRAFPKQTADFIRLDKIVKKVRVLASKQNTRNIRNVLSSAKMTKLKPLHYVVSSLLDYLGEVSYFKLTKLVFLIDYTAIQRYGQSITGETYLRLQDGPWPPQLPRAIKDLHGKEIYQHFKSGTSQIQKGPSPRFKPELGEKELEVIWEVLNRYKAYNNAEIKTAVYRTTPMKNILREEAKGKKTINIPIIHKNTFFVPNNLGHE
;
A
#
# COMPACT_ATOMS: atom_id res chain seq x y z
N MET A 1 12.79 9.64 18.19
CA MET A 1 12.31 9.27 16.83
C MET A 1 10.81 9.37 16.83
N ILE A 2 10.23 10.11 15.89
CA ILE A 2 8.78 10.35 15.88
C ILE A 2 8.12 9.23 15.05
N ASP A 3 7.22 8.47 15.68
CA ASP A 3 6.49 7.38 15.02
C ASP A 3 5.48 7.95 14.01
N PHE A 4 5.59 7.57 12.74
CA PHE A 4 4.66 7.99 11.68
C PHE A 4 3.20 7.60 11.97
N ASN A 5 2.97 6.56 12.77
CA ASN A 5 1.63 6.14 13.20
C ASN A 5 1.12 6.90 14.43
N SER A 6 1.99 7.62 15.16
CA SER A 6 1.57 8.57 16.21
C SER A 6 0.94 9.83 15.61
N PHE A 7 1.15 10.07 14.31
CA PHE A 7 0.58 11.19 13.60
C PHE A 7 -0.90 10.97 13.33
N ASN A 8 -1.66 12.05 13.56
CA ASN A 8 -3.02 12.13 13.07
C ASN A 8 -3.03 12.01 11.53
N LYS A 9 -4.22 11.72 11.00
CA LYS A 9 -4.43 11.43 9.59
C LYS A 9 -3.94 12.56 8.67
N ASP A 10 -4.18 13.82 9.05
CA ASP A 10 -3.76 15.00 8.30
C ASP A 10 -2.24 15.08 8.18
N ARG A 11 -1.53 14.91 9.29
CA ARG A 11 -0.05 14.95 9.28
C ARG A 11 0.54 13.81 8.46
N ARG A 12 -0.02 12.60 8.55
CA ARG A 12 0.42 11.47 7.70
C ARG A 12 0.24 11.78 6.22
N MET A 13 -0.87 12.42 5.84
CA MET A 13 -1.12 12.81 4.45
C MET A 13 -0.16 13.91 4.00
N GLN A 14 0.09 14.92 4.83
CA GLN A 14 1.03 16.00 4.52
C GLN A 14 2.46 15.49 4.29
N GLU A 15 2.94 14.56 5.12
CA GLU A 15 4.24 13.93 4.88
C GLU A 15 4.27 13.09 3.60
N LEU A 16 3.18 12.39 3.28
CA LEU A 16 3.05 11.66 2.01
C LEU A 16 3.12 12.61 0.81
N TRP A 17 2.45 13.77 0.87
CA TRP A 17 2.54 14.80 -0.18
C TRP A 17 3.98 15.25 -0.38
N ARG A 18 4.70 15.60 0.70
CA ARG A 18 6.11 16.00 0.62
C ARG A 18 6.99 14.91 0.00
N SER A 19 6.80 13.66 0.42
CA SER A 19 7.54 12.52 -0.14
C SER A 19 7.29 12.38 -1.63
N VAL A 20 6.03 12.50 -2.07
CA VAL A 20 5.69 12.42 -3.49
C VAL A 20 6.34 13.56 -4.28
N GLN A 21 6.31 14.80 -3.78
CA GLN A 21 6.94 15.93 -4.50
C GLN A 21 8.45 15.74 -4.70
N SER A 22 9.12 15.01 -3.80
CA SER A 22 10.55 14.67 -3.90
C SER A 22 10.86 13.41 -4.73
N CYS A 23 9.85 12.74 -5.30
CA CYS A 23 10.04 11.45 -5.98
C CYS A 23 10.80 11.60 -7.31
N THR A 24 11.83 10.77 -7.47
CA THR A 24 12.68 10.69 -8.68
C THR A 24 12.78 9.28 -9.27
N LEU A 25 11.95 8.33 -8.81
CA LEU A 25 12.07 6.89 -9.12
C LEU A 25 11.96 6.53 -10.62
N CYS A 26 11.35 7.39 -11.43
CA CYS A 26 11.16 7.15 -12.87
C CYS A 26 11.88 8.25 -13.65
N GLU A 27 13.01 7.92 -14.28
CA GLU A 27 13.86 8.87 -15.02
C GLU A 27 13.06 9.72 -16.01
N ARG A 28 12.25 9.07 -16.87
CA ARG A 28 11.39 9.72 -17.86
C ARG A 28 10.33 10.67 -17.28
N LEU A 29 9.91 10.42 -16.04
CA LEU A 29 8.83 11.18 -15.38
C LEU A 29 9.35 12.22 -14.39
N ASN A 30 10.67 12.27 -14.14
CA ASN A 30 11.23 13.06 -13.05
C ASN A 30 10.99 14.57 -13.24
N CYS A 31 11.02 15.06 -14.48
CA CYS A 31 10.75 16.45 -14.83
C CYS A 31 9.25 16.83 -14.85
N ARG A 32 8.36 15.90 -14.50
CA ARG A 32 6.90 16.13 -14.51
C ARG A 32 6.43 16.57 -13.14
N ASN A 33 5.26 17.21 -13.13
CA ASN A 33 4.55 17.55 -11.91
C ASN A 33 3.95 16.30 -11.25
N LYS A 34 3.95 16.26 -9.92
CA LYS A 34 3.42 15.13 -9.14
C LYS A 34 2.05 15.50 -8.58
N VAL A 35 1.02 14.81 -9.05
CA VAL A 35 -0.39 15.11 -8.76
C VAL A 35 -0.88 14.31 -7.54
N LEU A 36 -0.36 14.69 -6.37
CA LEU A 36 -0.89 14.30 -5.06
C LEU A 36 -0.66 15.42 -4.05
N SER A 37 -1.73 16.14 -3.71
CA SER A 37 -1.74 17.25 -2.77
C SER A 37 -3.14 17.42 -2.14
N GLU A 38 -3.38 18.54 -1.47
CA GLU A 38 -4.69 18.94 -0.94
C GLU A 38 -5.79 19.02 -2.01
N PHE A 39 -5.42 19.19 -3.28
CA PHE A 39 -6.37 19.29 -4.40
C PHE A 39 -6.97 17.93 -4.83
N ASN A 40 -6.49 16.84 -4.25
CA ASN A 40 -7.03 15.50 -4.48
C ASN A 40 -8.37 15.25 -3.76
N GLY A 41 -8.83 16.18 -2.94
CA GLY A 41 -10.15 16.13 -2.29
C GLY A 41 -10.08 15.71 -0.83
N ASN A 42 -11.23 15.31 -0.28
CA ASN A 42 -11.36 15.08 1.16
C ASN A 42 -10.65 13.80 1.59
N ILE A 43 -9.65 13.93 2.47
CA ILE A 43 -8.88 12.77 2.96
C ILE A 43 -9.75 11.81 3.78
N SER A 44 -10.90 12.24 4.29
CA SER A 44 -11.90 11.42 5.01
C SER A 44 -13.02 10.89 4.11
N ALA A 45 -12.90 11.07 2.79
CA ALA A 45 -13.88 10.57 1.83
C ALA A 45 -14.08 9.05 1.94
N LYS A 46 -15.35 8.64 1.82
CA LYS A 46 -15.73 7.22 1.80
C LYS A 46 -15.60 6.58 0.43
N VAL A 47 -15.47 7.40 -0.61
CA VAL A 47 -15.30 6.96 -1.99
C VAL A 47 -14.00 7.55 -2.53
N MET A 48 -13.16 6.70 -3.10
CA MET A 48 -11.92 7.09 -3.78
C MET A 48 -12.00 6.71 -5.26
N PHE A 49 -11.71 7.66 -6.15
CA PHE A 49 -11.51 7.42 -7.57
C PHE A 49 -10.02 7.31 -7.90
N ILE A 50 -9.66 6.31 -8.69
CA ILE A 50 -8.29 6.07 -9.15
C ILE A 50 -8.31 6.05 -10.69
N ALA A 51 -7.71 7.06 -11.31
CA ALA A 51 -7.48 7.11 -12.75
C ALA A 51 -6.08 6.57 -13.11
N GLU A 52 -5.75 6.58 -14.41
CA GLU A 52 -4.48 6.03 -14.90
C GLU A 52 -3.29 6.91 -14.52
N ALA A 53 -3.29 8.15 -15.02
CA ALA A 53 -2.22 9.12 -14.83
C ALA A 53 -2.75 10.54 -15.12
N PRO A 54 -2.07 11.60 -14.65
CA PRO A 54 -2.35 12.97 -15.05
C PRO A 54 -2.34 13.16 -16.56
N GLY A 55 -3.27 13.94 -17.09
CA GLY A 55 -3.27 14.37 -18.48
C GLY A 55 -2.39 15.60 -18.71
N ARG A 56 -1.61 15.63 -19.79
CA ARG A 56 -0.68 16.71 -20.17
C ARG A 56 -1.31 18.11 -20.16
N LEU A 57 -2.53 18.24 -20.68
CA LEU A 57 -3.23 19.53 -20.76
C LEU A 57 -4.06 19.83 -19.51
N GLY A 58 -4.31 18.83 -18.67
CA GLY A 58 -5.11 18.93 -17.47
C GLY A 58 -4.23 18.89 -16.22
N ALA A 59 -4.33 17.79 -15.47
CA ALA A 59 -3.71 17.62 -14.15
C ALA A 59 -2.19 17.82 -14.11
N ASP A 60 -1.45 17.57 -15.21
CA ASP A 60 -0.01 17.85 -15.25
C ASP A 60 0.30 19.36 -15.17
N ARG A 61 -0.64 20.22 -15.59
CA ARG A 61 -0.51 21.68 -15.51
C ARG A 61 -1.22 22.26 -14.30
N THR A 62 -2.40 21.72 -13.97
CA THR A 62 -3.26 22.28 -12.93
C THR A 62 -2.92 21.75 -11.53
N LEU A 63 -2.18 20.63 -11.43
CA LEU A 63 -1.98 19.87 -10.19
C LEU A 63 -3.27 19.29 -9.58
N ILE A 64 -4.39 19.41 -10.28
CA ILE A 64 -5.70 18.95 -9.83
C ILE A 64 -6.06 17.69 -10.64
N PRO A 65 -6.24 16.52 -10.01
CA PRO A 65 -6.53 15.28 -10.73
C PRO A 65 -7.89 15.38 -11.45
N LEU A 66 -7.95 14.79 -12.65
CA LEU A 66 -9.13 14.79 -13.53
C LEU A 66 -9.75 16.20 -13.70
N TYR A 67 -8.92 17.21 -13.97
CA TYR A 67 -9.38 18.60 -14.15
C TYR A 67 -8.60 19.33 -15.24
N GLY A 68 -9.23 20.33 -15.85
CA GLY A 68 -8.60 21.23 -16.82
C GLY A 68 -8.52 20.72 -18.26
N ASP A 69 -8.89 19.46 -18.51
CA ASP A 69 -8.98 18.89 -19.87
C ASP A 69 -10.34 18.24 -20.15
N LYS A 70 -10.49 17.67 -21.35
CA LYS A 70 -11.75 17.02 -21.77
C LYS A 70 -12.12 15.84 -20.88
N THR A 71 -11.13 15.07 -20.42
CA THR A 71 -11.34 13.94 -19.50
C THR A 71 -11.92 14.45 -18.18
N GLY A 72 -11.32 15.51 -17.62
CA GLY A 72 -11.81 16.13 -16.40
C GLY A 72 -13.21 16.71 -16.54
N SER A 73 -13.49 17.43 -17.63
CA SER A 73 -14.85 17.94 -17.91
C SER A 73 -15.89 16.82 -17.99
N ASN A 74 -15.54 15.68 -18.60
CA ASN A 74 -16.43 14.53 -18.67
C ASN A 74 -16.62 13.88 -17.28
N PHE A 75 -15.56 13.76 -16.49
CA PHE A 75 -15.63 13.24 -15.12
C PHE A 75 -16.55 14.10 -14.24
N GLU A 76 -16.37 15.42 -14.25
CA GLU A 76 -17.22 16.35 -13.48
C GLU A 76 -18.69 16.25 -13.89
N LYS A 77 -18.99 16.10 -15.19
CA LYS A 77 -20.36 15.87 -15.67
C LYS A 77 -20.94 14.54 -15.18
N LEU A 78 -20.16 13.46 -15.23
CA LEU A 78 -20.61 12.13 -14.75
C LEU A 78 -20.87 12.14 -13.24
N LEU A 79 -20.01 12.84 -12.48
CA LEU A 79 -20.16 13.03 -11.04
C LEU A 79 -21.39 13.89 -10.70
N GLY A 80 -21.57 15.01 -11.41
CA GLY A 80 -22.71 15.91 -11.26
C GLY A 80 -24.05 15.25 -11.61
N ASN A 81 -24.07 14.36 -12.61
CA ASN A 81 -25.28 13.61 -13.01
C ASN A 81 -25.83 12.70 -11.90
N ILE A 82 -25.01 12.32 -10.91
CA ILE A 82 -25.44 11.56 -9.73
C ILE A 82 -25.53 12.43 -8.47
N GLY A 83 -25.44 13.75 -8.62
CA GLY A 83 -25.54 14.73 -7.54
C GLY A 83 -24.35 14.73 -6.58
N TRP A 84 -23.18 14.25 -7.02
CA TRP A 84 -21.97 14.23 -6.19
C TRP A 84 -21.08 15.44 -6.52
N ASN A 85 -20.35 15.94 -5.52
CA ASN A 85 -19.32 16.95 -5.70
C ASN A 85 -17.93 16.31 -5.58
N ARG A 86 -16.95 16.84 -6.32
CA ARG A 86 -15.55 16.41 -6.21
C ARG A 86 -14.99 16.52 -4.79
N ASN A 87 -15.50 17.47 -4.00
CA ASN A 87 -15.09 17.70 -2.61
C ASN A 87 -15.57 16.59 -1.66
N ASP A 88 -16.57 15.80 -2.05
CA ASP A 88 -17.10 14.69 -1.25
C ASP A 88 -16.32 13.38 -1.44
N VAL A 89 -15.40 13.37 -2.39
CA VAL A 89 -14.65 12.20 -2.83
C VAL A 89 -13.15 12.47 -2.77
N PHE A 90 -12.35 11.42 -2.79
CA PHE A 90 -10.91 11.53 -2.98
C PHE A 90 -10.57 11.04 -4.39
N ILE A 91 -9.76 11.78 -5.13
CA ILE A 91 -9.42 11.49 -6.53
C ILE A 91 -7.90 11.39 -6.63
N THR A 92 -7.39 10.32 -7.21
CA THR A 92 -5.96 10.13 -7.45
C THR A 92 -5.71 9.34 -8.73
N ASN A 93 -4.45 9.05 -9.03
CA ASN A 93 -4.01 8.29 -10.18
C ASN A 93 -3.14 7.10 -9.77
N ALA A 94 -3.06 6.08 -10.63
CA ALA A 94 -2.15 4.96 -10.46
C ALA A 94 -0.68 5.37 -10.61
N VAL A 95 -0.39 6.29 -11.54
CA VAL A 95 0.89 6.99 -11.66
C VAL A 95 0.68 8.47 -11.42
N LEU A 96 1.48 9.09 -10.56
CA LEU A 96 1.27 10.47 -10.10
C LEU A 96 1.86 11.53 -11.04
N CYS A 97 2.63 11.12 -12.06
CA CYS A 97 3.23 11.99 -13.08
C CYS A 97 2.64 11.72 -14.46
N ASN A 98 2.62 12.70 -15.36
CA ASN A 98 2.16 12.48 -16.74
C ASN A 98 3.18 11.70 -17.59
N PRO A 99 2.84 10.47 -18.06
CA PRO A 99 3.68 9.75 -19.01
C PRO A 99 3.55 10.35 -20.41
N ARG A 100 4.62 10.94 -20.93
CA ARG A 100 4.64 11.49 -22.31
C ARG A 100 5.38 10.57 -23.27
N ASN A 101 4.76 10.22 -24.39
CA ASN A 101 5.45 9.51 -25.47
C ASN A 101 6.52 10.41 -26.12
N GLU A 102 7.24 9.88 -27.11
CA GLU A 102 8.32 10.59 -27.81
C GLU A 102 7.85 11.89 -28.47
N ASP A 103 6.60 11.94 -28.95
CA ASP A 103 5.97 13.14 -29.52
C ASP A 103 5.49 14.16 -28.46
N GLY A 104 5.72 13.88 -27.17
CA GLY A 104 5.25 14.72 -26.07
C GLY A 104 3.75 14.60 -25.78
N ASN A 105 3.04 13.63 -26.37
CA ASN A 105 1.61 13.35 -26.13
C ASN A 105 1.41 12.41 -24.94
N ASN A 106 0.17 12.34 -24.41
CA ASN A 106 -0.20 11.38 -23.35
C ASN A 106 0.06 9.94 -23.83
N GLY A 107 1.03 9.29 -23.21
CA GLY A 107 1.34 7.87 -23.36
C GLY A 107 0.66 7.02 -22.28
N THR A 108 0.82 5.70 -22.38
CA THR A 108 0.44 4.77 -21.31
C THR A 108 1.63 4.64 -20.34
N PRO A 109 1.41 4.61 -19.02
CA PRO A 109 2.47 4.29 -18.09
C PRO A 109 3.08 2.91 -18.38
N THR A 110 4.39 2.78 -18.20
CA THR A 110 5.06 1.49 -18.26
C THR A 110 4.72 0.65 -17.03
N ARG A 111 5.00 -0.66 -17.08
CA ARG A 111 4.86 -1.53 -15.91
C ARG A 111 5.76 -1.09 -14.76
N GLU A 112 6.94 -0.59 -15.07
CA GLU A 112 7.89 -0.08 -14.09
C GLU A 112 7.37 1.21 -13.44
N GLU A 113 6.80 2.13 -14.20
CA GLU A 113 6.23 3.37 -13.65
C GLU A 113 5.03 3.12 -12.74
N LEU A 114 4.15 2.19 -13.13
CA LEU A 114 3.05 1.71 -12.28
C LEU A 114 3.57 1.07 -11.00
N PHE A 115 4.61 0.25 -11.15
CA PHE A 115 5.24 -0.43 -10.04
C PHE A 115 5.88 0.56 -9.05
N ASN A 116 6.64 1.54 -9.53
CA ASN A 116 7.27 2.57 -8.71
C ASN A 116 6.25 3.45 -7.98
N CYS A 117 5.11 3.75 -8.59
CA CYS A 117 4.04 4.52 -7.94
C CYS A 117 3.13 3.70 -7.02
N SER A 118 3.16 2.36 -7.10
CA SER A 118 2.22 1.50 -6.37
C SER A 118 2.28 1.67 -4.85
N ALA A 119 3.47 1.90 -4.28
CA ALA A 119 3.64 2.15 -2.85
C ALA A 119 2.97 3.45 -2.40
N TYR A 120 3.09 4.53 -3.19
CA TYR A 120 2.38 5.79 -2.90
C TYR A 120 0.87 5.63 -2.99
N LEU A 121 0.39 4.85 -3.98
CA LEU A 121 -1.03 4.55 -4.10
C LEU A 121 -1.54 3.75 -2.90
N GLU A 122 -0.81 2.71 -2.47
CA GLU A 122 -1.16 1.92 -1.28
C GLU A 122 -1.22 2.81 -0.02
N MET A 123 -0.19 3.63 0.22
CA MET A 123 -0.16 4.56 1.36
C MET A 123 -1.33 5.55 1.31
N THR A 124 -1.66 6.07 0.12
CA THR A 124 -2.80 6.96 -0.07
C THR A 124 -4.11 6.26 0.28
N ILE A 125 -4.33 5.04 -0.22
CA ILE A 125 -5.51 4.21 0.06
C ILE A 125 -5.63 3.92 1.57
N ASP A 126 -4.52 3.65 2.25
CA ASP A 126 -4.52 3.31 3.67
C ASP A 126 -4.70 4.53 4.57
N ILE A 127 -4.18 5.70 4.20
CA ILE A 127 -4.43 6.96 4.94
C ILE A 127 -5.89 7.41 4.76
N VAL A 128 -6.37 7.47 3.51
CA VAL A 128 -7.75 7.89 3.23
C VAL A 128 -8.74 6.88 3.81
N ASN A 129 -8.41 5.59 3.73
CA ASN A 129 -9.23 4.47 4.18
C ASN A 129 -10.67 4.53 3.64
N PRO A 130 -10.86 4.59 2.30
CA PRO A 130 -12.19 4.65 1.70
C PRO A 130 -12.92 3.31 1.86
N GLU A 131 -14.24 3.35 1.92
CA GLU A 131 -15.09 2.13 1.93
C GLU A 131 -15.26 1.59 0.50
N VAL A 132 -15.28 2.50 -0.49
CA VAL A 132 -15.44 2.19 -1.91
C VAL A 132 -14.29 2.79 -2.71
N ILE A 133 -13.65 1.96 -3.53
CA ILE A 133 -12.65 2.35 -4.52
C ILE A 133 -13.25 2.18 -5.91
N VAL A 134 -13.10 3.20 -6.74
CA VAL A 134 -13.59 3.24 -8.10
C VAL A 134 -12.39 3.38 -9.03
N THR A 135 -12.12 2.38 -9.85
CA THR A 135 -11.04 2.47 -10.85
C THR A 135 -11.61 2.98 -12.17
N LEU A 136 -10.90 3.90 -12.81
CA LEU A 136 -11.27 4.50 -14.09
C LEU A 136 -10.33 3.98 -15.18
N GLY A 137 -10.78 2.97 -15.92
CA GLY A 137 -10.03 2.33 -16.99
C GLY A 137 -9.24 1.09 -16.57
N LYS A 138 -8.71 0.40 -17.58
CA LYS A 138 -8.02 -0.90 -17.40
C LYS A 138 -6.72 -0.73 -16.63
N THR A 139 -5.94 0.31 -16.93
CA THR A 139 -4.64 0.54 -16.30
C THR A 139 -4.77 0.81 -14.80
N ALA A 140 -5.75 1.64 -14.39
CA ALA A 140 -6.03 1.88 -12.98
C ALA A 140 -6.48 0.60 -12.25
N LEU A 141 -7.31 -0.23 -12.91
CA LEU A 141 -7.71 -1.53 -12.37
C LEU A 141 -6.51 -2.47 -12.23
N ASP A 142 -5.67 -2.59 -13.26
CA ASP A 142 -4.49 -3.45 -13.26
C ASP A 142 -3.44 -2.98 -12.23
N ALA A 143 -3.34 -1.68 -11.98
CA ALA A 143 -2.44 -1.13 -10.96
C ALA A 143 -2.74 -1.65 -9.55
N LEU A 144 -4.01 -1.90 -9.23
CA LEU A 144 -4.39 -2.45 -7.92
C LEU A 144 -3.86 -3.88 -7.68
N LYS A 145 -3.54 -4.63 -8.74
CA LYS A 145 -2.89 -5.95 -8.62
C LYS A 145 -1.50 -5.87 -7.98
N LEU A 146 -0.84 -4.72 -8.09
CA LEU A 146 0.47 -4.46 -7.49
C LEU A 146 0.38 -4.27 -5.97
N ILE A 147 -0.81 -3.97 -5.44
CA ILE A 147 -1.08 -3.77 -4.01
C ILE A 147 -1.73 -5.03 -3.41
N THR A 148 -2.77 -5.54 -4.05
CA THR A 148 -3.44 -6.77 -3.65
C THR A 148 -3.95 -7.50 -4.89
N PRO A 149 -3.50 -8.75 -5.15
CA PRO A 149 -3.88 -9.49 -6.33
C PRO A 149 -5.40 -9.61 -6.51
N HIS A 150 -5.87 -9.50 -7.76
CA HIS A 150 -7.23 -9.82 -8.16
C HIS A 150 -7.29 -10.27 -9.63
N ALA A 151 -8.33 -11.04 -9.98
CA ALA A 151 -8.52 -11.57 -11.33
C ALA A 151 -9.44 -10.70 -12.22
N TYR A 152 -9.96 -9.59 -11.69
CA TYR A 152 -10.96 -8.78 -12.39
C TYR A 152 -10.44 -8.13 -13.68
N GLY A 153 -11.17 -8.32 -14.78
CA GLY A 153 -11.00 -7.58 -16.04
C GLY A 153 -12.06 -6.50 -16.20
N LEU A 154 -11.70 -5.35 -16.78
CA LEU A 154 -12.58 -4.17 -16.88
C LEU A 154 -13.89 -4.47 -17.61
N LYS A 155 -13.83 -5.11 -18.78
CA LYS A 155 -15.00 -5.36 -19.64
C LYS A 155 -16.07 -6.18 -18.91
N ASP A 156 -15.66 -7.20 -18.18
CA ASP A 156 -16.56 -8.13 -17.49
C ASP A 156 -17.01 -7.61 -16.13
N SER A 157 -16.25 -6.68 -15.55
CA SER A 157 -16.44 -6.21 -14.17
C SER A 157 -17.09 -4.82 -14.07
N VAL A 158 -17.28 -4.13 -15.21
CA VAL A 158 -17.77 -2.75 -15.22
C VAL A 158 -19.07 -2.57 -14.44
N GLY A 159 -19.06 -1.64 -13.49
CA GLY A 159 -20.22 -1.31 -12.65
C GLY A 159 -20.61 -2.41 -11.65
N ARG A 160 -19.80 -3.46 -11.48
CA ARG A 160 -20.04 -4.50 -10.47
C ARG A 160 -19.45 -4.09 -9.12
N LEU A 161 -20.09 -4.59 -8.06
CA LEU A 161 -19.59 -4.51 -6.69
C LEU A 161 -18.67 -5.71 -6.47
N LEU A 162 -17.38 -5.46 -6.24
CA LEU A 162 -16.38 -6.51 -6.06
C LEU A 162 -15.65 -6.34 -4.72
N PRO A 163 -15.30 -7.42 -4.01
CA PRO A 163 -14.46 -7.33 -2.82
C PRO A 163 -12.99 -7.11 -3.22
N TRP A 164 -12.29 -6.17 -2.57
CA TRP A 164 -10.86 -5.99 -2.75
C TRP A 164 -10.23 -5.34 -1.51
N ASN A 165 -9.21 -5.98 -0.92
CA ASN A 165 -8.43 -5.45 0.21
C ASN A 165 -9.30 -4.84 1.34
N ASN A 166 -10.29 -5.61 1.81
CA ASN A 166 -11.29 -5.22 2.83
C ASN A 166 -12.17 -4.01 2.47
N ARG A 167 -12.26 -3.68 1.19
CA ARG A 167 -13.04 -2.57 0.63
C ARG A 167 -13.91 -3.09 -0.52
N VAL A 168 -14.81 -2.24 -1.00
CA VAL A 168 -15.55 -2.49 -2.23
C VAL A 168 -14.80 -1.84 -3.39
N LEU A 169 -14.57 -2.60 -4.46
CA LEU A 169 -14.02 -2.15 -5.73
C LEU A 169 -15.14 -2.08 -6.78
N VAL A 170 -15.23 -0.96 -7.50
CA VAL A 170 -16.14 -0.76 -8.62
C VAL A 170 -15.35 -0.31 -9.84
N PRO A 171 -15.05 -1.21 -10.79
CA PRO A 171 -14.37 -0.84 -12.02
C PRO A 171 -15.30 -0.08 -12.96
N LEU A 172 -14.84 1.03 -13.51
CA LEU A 172 -15.54 1.85 -14.49
C LEU A 172 -14.62 2.16 -15.67
N TYR A 173 -15.20 2.55 -16.81
CA TYR A 173 -14.41 3.02 -17.94
C TYR A 173 -13.84 4.42 -17.67
N HIS A 174 -12.69 4.70 -18.26
CA HIS A 174 -12.07 6.02 -18.16
C HIS A 174 -12.94 7.08 -18.86
N PRO A 175 -13.10 8.31 -18.31
CA PRO A 175 -13.94 9.36 -18.91
C PRO A 175 -13.26 10.11 -20.06
N GLY A 176 -12.11 9.62 -20.53
CA GLY A 176 -11.35 10.24 -21.61
C GLY A 176 -11.88 9.88 -23.01
N PRO A 177 -11.63 10.70 -24.04
CA PRO A 177 -12.16 10.50 -25.40
C PRO A 177 -11.90 9.11 -25.99
N ARG A 178 -10.69 8.55 -25.79
CA ARG A 178 -10.34 7.20 -26.28
C ARG A 178 -11.24 6.10 -25.71
N ALA A 179 -11.56 6.18 -24.42
CA ALA A 179 -12.41 5.19 -23.77
C ALA A 179 -13.89 5.34 -24.12
N MET A 180 -14.33 6.55 -24.51
CA MET A 180 -15.71 6.80 -24.94
C MET A 180 -16.08 6.09 -26.24
N VAL A 181 -15.10 5.79 -27.10
CA VAL A 181 -15.30 4.95 -28.29
C VAL A 181 -15.78 3.55 -27.90
N HIS A 182 -15.24 2.99 -26.81
CA HIS A 182 -15.62 1.66 -26.32
C HIS A 182 -16.83 1.67 -25.39
N ARG A 183 -17.03 2.77 -24.65
CA ARG A 183 -18.17 2.95 -23.76
C ARG A 183 -18.64 4.40 -23.78
N ALA A 184 -19.64 4.67 -24.61
CA ALA A 184 -20.19 6.00 -24.83
C ALA A 184 -20.68 6.67 -23.54
N PHE A 185 -20.71 8.00 -23.54
CA PHE A 185 -21.08 8.82 -22.37
C PHE A 185 -22.42 8.42 -21.71
N PRO A 186 -23.51 8.09 -22.43
CA PRO A 186 -24.74 7.62 -21.80
C PRO A 186 -24.57 6.31 -21.02
N LYS A 187 -23.76 5.37 -21.53
CA LYS A 187 -23.45 4.11 -20.83
C LYS A 187 -22.61 4.37 -19.57
N GLN A 188 -21.62 5.26 -19.65
CA GLN A 188 -20.86 5.67 -18.46
C GLN A 188 -21.76 6.37 -17.42
N THR A 189 -22.72 7.19 -17.86
CA THR A 189 -23.70 7.82 -16.97
C THR A 189 -24.52 6.76 -16.23
N ALA A 190 -24.99 5.72 -16.93
CA ALA A 190 -25.69 4.60 -16.30
C ALA A 190 -24.81 3.85 -15.28
N ASP A 191 -23.51 3.73 -15.54
CA ASP A 191 -22.58 3.11 -14.58
C ASP A 191 -22.38 3.96 -13.32
N PHE A 192 -22.31 5.30 -13.46
CA PHE A 192 -22.24 6.21 -12.32
C PHE A 192 -23.53 6.16 -11.48
N ILE A 193 -24.70 6.09 -12.12
CA ILE A 193 -25.98 5.87 -11.41
C ILE A 193 -25.95 4.55 -10.62
N ARG A 194 -25.34 3.51 -11.18
CA ARG A 194 -25.15 2.24 -10.49
C ARG A 194 -24.16 2.35 -9.33
N LEU A 195 -23.08 3.11 -9.51
CA LEU A 195 -22.13 3.43 -8.44
C LEU A 195 -22.82 4.12 -7.27
N ASP A 196 -23.70 5.10 -7.50
CA ASP A 196 -24.46 5.77 -6.45
C ASP A 196 -25.32 4.77 -5.64
N LYS A 197 -26.02 3.87 -6.33
CA LYS A 197 -26.79 2.78 -5.68
C LYS A 197 -25.89 1.85 -4.84
N ILE A 198 -24.71 1.50 -5.36
CA ILE A 198 -23.72 0.68 -4.64
C ILE A 198 -23.26 1.40 -3.37
N VAL A 199 -22.87 2.67 -3.46
CA VAL A 199 -22.39 3.45 -2.31
C VAL A 199 -23.49 3.62 -1.26
N LYS A 200 -24.73 3.92 -1.66
CA LYS A 200 -25.88 3.96 -0.75
C LYS A 200 -26.06 2.63 -0.01
N LYS A 201 -25.98 1.50 -0.74
CA LYS A 201 -26.05 0.16 -0.13
C LYS A 201 -24.92 -0.08 0.86
N VAL A 202 -23.68 0.26 0.52
CA VAL A 202 -22.51 0.12 1.40
C VAL A 202 -22.69 0.95 2.68
N ARG A 203 -23.12 2.21 2.56
CA ARG A 203 -23.40 3.08 3.72
C ARG A 203 -24.53 2.55 4.60
N VAL A 204 -25.60 2.01 4.02
CA VAL A 204 -26.70 1.36 4.77
C VAL A 204 -26.19 0.12 5.51
N LEU A 205 -25.35 -0.70 4.87
CA LEU A 205 -24.76 -1.87 5.52
C LEU A 205 -23.81 -1.45 6.65
N ALA A 206 -22.97 -0.43 6.43
CA ALA A 206 -22.07 0.10 7.46
C ALA A 206 -22.83 0.72 8.65
N SER A 207 -23.95 1.39 8.42
CA SER A 207 -24.79 2.00 9.47
C SER A 207 -25.67 0.99 10.21
N LYS A 208 -26.22 -0.03 9.53
CA LYS A 208 -26.93 -1.15 10.18
C LYS A 208 -26.00 -2.02 11.03
N GLN A 209 -24.72 -2.12 10.65
CA GLN A 209 -23.69 -2.76 11.48
C GLN A 209 -23.41 -1.97 12.77
N ASN A 210 -23.85 -0.71 12.87
CA ASN A 210 -23.65 0.16 14.03
C ASN A 210 -24.79 0.08 15.07
N THR A 211 -25.91 -0.62 14.80
CA THR A 211 -27.09 -0.63 15.68
C THR A 211 -27.52 -1.97 16.28
N ARG A 212 -26.90 -3.10 15.97
CA ARG A 212 -27.15 -4.36 16.73
C ARG A 212 -25.92 -5.26 16.77
N ASN A 213 -25.30 -5.38 17.95
CA ASN A 213 -24.51 -6.55 18.38
C ASN A 213 -23.51 -7.13 17.37
N ILE A 214 -22.63 -6.29 16.80
CA ILE A 214 -21.51 -6.74 15.96
C ILE A 214 -20.13 -6.34 16.48
N ARG A 215 -19.97 -6.12 17.80
CA ARG A 215 -18.64 -6.34 18.42
C ARG A 215 -18.40 -7.83 18.72
N ASN A 216 -19.47 -8.58 19.01
CA ASN A 216 -19.42 -10.00 19.38
C ASN A 216 -19.61 -10.97 18.20
N VAL A 217 -20.08 -10.52 17.03
CA VAL A 217 -20.23 -11.36 15.82
C VAL A 217 -19.17 -11.05 14.75
N LEU A 218 -18.64 -9.81 14.67
CA LEU A 218 -17.43 -9.52 13.88
C LEU A 218 -16.16 -10.05 14.55
N SER A 219 -16.22 -10.50 15.80
CA SER A 219 -15.13 -11.24 16.45
C SER A 219 -15.07 -12.70 16.00
N SER A 220 -16.17 -13.26 15.46
CA SER A 220 -16.25 -14.65 14.99
C SER A 220 -16.26 -14.80 13.47
N ALA A 221 -16.52 -13.73 12.69
CA ALA A 221 -16.46 -13.76 11.21
C ALA A 221 -15.36 -12.88 10.58
N LYS A 222 -14.57 -12.12 11.36
CA LYS A 222 -13.30 -11.51 10.89
C LYS A 222 -12.17 -12.56 10.88
N MET A 223 -12.24 -13.50 9.96
CA MET A 223 -11.01 -14.05 9.38
C MET A 223 -10.72 -13.24 8.12
N THR A 224 -10.08 -12.09 8.30
CA THR A 224 -9.11 -11.62 7.30
C THR A 224 -8.24 -12.82 6.97
N LYS A 225 -8.20 -13.27 5.72
CA LYS A 225 -7.26 -14.30 5.31
C LYS A 225 -5.88 -13.82 5.74
N LEU A 226 -5.33 -14.44 6.78
CA LEU A 226 -4.07 -14.03 7.38
C LEU A 226 -3.01 -14.13 6.28
N LYS A 227 -2.17 -13.09 6.17
CA LYS A 227 -1.08 -13.09 5.20
C LYS A 227 0.10 -13.89 5.76
N PRO A 228 1.05 -14.32 4.92
CA PRO A 228 2.29 -14.97 5.38
C PRO A 228 3.00 -14.22 6.51
N LEU A 229 3.03 -12.88 6.47
CA LEU A 229 3.56 -12.06 7.57
C LEU A 229 2.86 -12.31 8.91
N HIS A 230 1.54 -12.45 8.94
CA HIS A 230 0.79 -12.74 10.17
C HIS A 230 1.21 -14.10 10.76
N TYR A 231 1.35 -15.12 9.91
CA TYR A 231 1.78 -16.44 10.34
C TYR A 231 3.21 -16.43 10.87
N VAL A 232 4.13 -15.72 10.22
CA VAL A 232 5.52 -15.57 10.70
C VAL A 232 5.57 -14.85 12.05
N VAL A 233 4.81 -13.77 12.24
CA VAL A 233 4.76 -13.05 13.53
C VAL A 233 4.22 -13.95 14.63
N SER A 234 3.11 -14.65 14.39
CA SER A 234 2.55 -15.60 15.35
C SER A 234 3.53 -16.72 15.68
N SER A 235 4.15 -17.33 14.67
CA SER A 235 5.15 -18.40 14.88
C SER A 235 6.36 -17.90 15.67
N LEU A 236 6.88 -16.69 15.39
CA LEU A 236 7.98 -16.13 16.18
C LEU A 236 7.58 -15.99 17.66
N LEU A 237 6.36 -15.54 17.96
CA LEU A 237 5.89 -15.43 19.34
C LEU A 237 5.58 -16.77 19.99
N ASP A 238 5.20 -17.79 19.22
CA ASP A 238 5.05 -19.15 19.73
C ASP A 238 6.36 -19.67 20.35
N TYR A 239 7.50 -19.29 19.77
CA TYR A 239 8.83 -19.66 20.28
C TYR A 239 9.41 -18.68 21.30
N LEU A 240 9.15 -17.38 21.15
CA LEU A 240 9.80 -16.34 21.98
C LEU A 240 9.00 -15.94 23.22
N GLY A 241 7.68 -16.13 23.22
CA GLY A 241 6.77 -15.68 24.27
C GLY A 241 6.56 -14.16 24.29
N GLU A 242 7.63 -13.38 24.43
CA GLU A 242 7.60 -11.91 24.39
C GLU A 242 8.85 -11.40 23.66
N VAL A 243 8.68 -10.37 22.82
CA VAL A 243 9.79 -9.75 22.09
C VAL A 243 9.54 -8.26 21.87
N SER A 244 10.61 -7.46 21.85
CA SER A 244 10.47 -6.05 21.50
C SER A 244 10.04 -5.90 20.03
N TYR A 245 9.23 -4.89 19.72
CA TYR A 245 8.85 -4.55 18.34
C TYR A 245 10.08 -4.38 17.45
N PHE A 246 11.16 -3.82 18.02
CA PHE A 246 12.43 -3.65 17.35
C PHE A 246 13.07 -4.98 16.94
N LYS A 247 13.19 -5.92 17.89
CA LYS A 247 13.77 -7.24 17.62
C LYS A 247 12.87 -8.07 16.70
N LEU A 248 11.55 -7.99 16.86
CA LEU A 248 10.59 -8.61 15.94
C LEU A 248 10.82 -8.13 14.49
N THR A 249 10.94 -6.82 14.29
CA THR A 249 11.23 -6.22 12.98
C THR A 249 12.49 -6.81 12.34
N LYS A 250 13.54 -7.03 13.15
CA LYS A 250 14.82 -7.56 12.65
C LYS A 250 14.77 -9.06 12.39
N LEU A 251 14.05 -9.82 13.21
CA LEU A 251 13.84 -11.25 12.99
C LEU A 251 13.05 -11.52 11.70
N VAL A 252 11.98 -10.76 11.47
CA VAL A 252 11.18 -10.85 10.23
C VAL A 252 12.05 -10.60 8.98
N PHE A 253 12.89 -9.56 9.02
CA PHE A 253 13.87 -9.32 7.94
C PHE A 253 14.87 -10.47 7.76
N LEU A 254 15.42 -11.02 8.84
CA LEU A 254 16.40 -12.11 8.78
C LEU A 254 15.78 -13.42 8.24
N ILE A 255 14.49 -13.65 8.49
CA ILE A 255 13.72 -14.77 7.92
C ILE A 255 13.65 -14.62 6.41
N ASP A 256 13.18 -13.47 5.91
CA ASP A 256 13.09 -13.26 4.47
C ASP A 256 14.45 -13.22 3.79
N TYR A 257 15.46 -12.63 4.44
CA TYR A 257 16.83 -12.65 3.93
C TYR A 257 17.34 -14.08 3.77
N THR A 258 17.18 -14.93 4.80
CA THR A 258 17.60 -16.34 4.77
C THR A 258 16.82 -17.12 3.71
N ALA A 259 15.51 -16.91 3.62
CA ALA A 259 14.65 -17.57 2.64
C ALA A 259 15.04 -17.20 1.20
N ILE A 260 15.32 -15.92 0.92
CA ILE A 260 15.77 -15.48 -0.39
C ILE A 260 17.13 -16.07 -0.74
N GLN A 261 18.08 -16.10 0.21
CA GLN A 261 19.40 -16.70 -0.02
C GLN A 261 19.30 -18.19 -0.34
N ARG A 262 18.38 -18.91 0.31
CA ARG A 262 18.27 -20.37 0.22
C ARG A 262 17.38 -20.84 -0.94
N TYR A 263 16.28 -20.14 -1.18
CA TYR A 263 15.22 -20.58 -2.10
C TYR A 263 14.89 -19.55 -3.19
N GLY A 264 15.54 -18.38 -3.20
CA GLY A 264 15.25 -17.31 -4.14
C GLY A 264 13.90 -16.61 -3.91
N GLN A 265 13.22 -16.90 -2.79
CA GLN A 265 11.93 -16.33 -2.44
C GLN A 265 11.82 -15.98 -0.96
N SER A 266 11.14 -14.87 -0.65
CA SER A 266 10.79 -14.48 0.71
C SER A 266 9.64 -15.32 1.25
N ILE A 267 9.55 -15.43 2.58
CA ILE A 267 8.46 -16.13 3.25
C ILE A 267 7.29 -15.16 3.45
N THR A 268 7.56 -13.94 3.93
CA THR A 268 6.47 -13.00 4.21
C THR A 268 6.00 -12.25 2.98
N GLY A 269 6.81 -12.20 1.90
CA GLY A 269 6.50 -11.40 0.71
C GLY A 269 6.71 -9.91 0.89
N GLU A 270 7.37 -9.50 1.97
CA GLU A 270 7.41 -8.09 2.38
C GLU A 270 8.47 -7.30 1.63
N THR A 271 8.18 -6.01 1.44
CA THR A 271 9.19 -5.04 1.04
C THR A 271 9.81 -4.46 2.30
N TYR A 272 11.13 -4.32 2.33
CA TYR A 272 11.83 -3.74 3.48
C TYR A 272 12.44 -2.41 3.08
N LEU A 273 12.11 -1.36 3.79
CA LEU A 273 12.69 -0.03 3.58
C LEU A 273 13.82 0.22 4.57
N ARG A 274 14.84 0.97 4.12
CA ARG A 274 15.92 1.46 4.97
C ARG A 274 15.42 2.63 5.82
N LEU A 275 15.17 2.39 7.10
CA LEU A 275 14.96 3.45 8.11
C LEU A 275 16.22 3.66 8.94
N GLN A 276 16.28 4.66 9.81
CA GLN A 276 17.46 5.00 10.63
C GLN A 276 18.11 3.79 11.31
N ASP A 277 17.31 2.89 11.87
CA ASP A 277 17.78 1.69 12.57
C ASP A 277 17.78 0.40 11.74
N GLY A 278 17.82 0.52 10.42
CA GLY A 278 17.97 -0.59 9.47
C GLY A 278 16.68 -0.95 8.75
N PRO A 279 16.52 -2.20 8.29
CA PRO A 279 15.36 -2.64 7.54
C PRO A 279 14.10 -2.61 8.38
N TRP A 280 13.02 -2.20 7.73
CA TRP A 280 11.69 -2.14 8.31
C TRP A 280 10.63 -2.57 7.28
N PRO A 281 9.79 -3.57 7.57
CA PRO A 281 8.67 -3.99 6.74
C PRO A 281 7.42 -3.14 7.01
N PRO A 282 6.90 -2.38 6.03
CA PRO A 282 5.78 -1.45 6.23
C PRO A 282 4.46 -2.06 6.69
N GLN A 283 4.22 -3.34 6.39
CA GLN A 283 2.99 -4.01 6.76
C GLN A 283 3.02 -4.59 8.19
N LEU A 284 4.17 -4.62 8.87
CA LEU A 284 4.29 -5.18 10.21
C LEU A 284 3.42 -4.49 11.28
N PRO A 285 3.31 -3.14 11.34
CA PRO A 285 2.36 -2.49 12.25
C PRO A 285 0.91 -2.95 12.04
N ARG A 286 0.52 -3.14 10.78
CA ARG A 286 -0.83 -3.63 10.43
C ARG A 286 -1.00 -5.08 10.83
N ALA A 287 -0.02 -5.94 10.56
CA ALA A 287 -0.04 -7.33 11.00
C ALA A 287 -0.16 -7.44 12.53
N ILE A 288 0.60 -6.63 13.28
CA ILE A 288 0.50 -6.56 14.74
C ILE A 288 -0.89 -6.11 15.17
N LYS A 289 -1.43 -5.05 14.56
CA LYS A 289 -2.78 -4.56 14.87
C LYS A 289 -3.87 -5.61 14.58
N ASP A 290 -3.73 -6.37 13.51
CA ASP A 290 -4.70 -7.42 13.14
C ASP A 290 -4.67 -8.61 14.12
N LEU A 291 -3.49 -8.92 14.67
CA LEU A 291 -3.26 -9.97 15.66
C LEU A 291 -3.53 -9.51 17.11
N HIS A 292 -3.47 -8.21 17.38
CA HIS A 292 -3.59 -7.63 18.72
C HIS A 292 -4.94 -7.94 19.37
N GLY A 293 -4.91 -8.36 20.64
CA GLY A 293 -6.10 -8.81 21.37
C GLY A 293 -6.63 -10.16 20.87
N LYS A 294 -5.85 -10.86 20.03
CA LYS A 294 -6.13 -12.21 19.56
C LYS A 294 -4.91 -13.08 19.85
N GLU A 295 -4.02 -13.18 18.88
CA GLU A 295 -2.83 -14.03 18.90
C GLU A 295 -1.70 -13.39 19.70
N ILE A 296 -1.71 -12.05 19.80
CA ILE A 296 -0.66 -11.27 20.45
C ILE A 296 -1.27 -10.13 21.27
N TYR A 297 -0.50 -9.59 22.21
CA TYR A 297 -0.74 -8.33 22.88
C TYR A 297 0.45 -7.40 22.66
N GLN A 298 0.15 -6.12 22.42
CA GLN A 298 1.15 -5.08 22.34
C GLN A 298 1.00 -4.21 23.58
N HIS A 299 2.10 -4.02 24.30
CA HIS A 299 2.16 -3.18 25.49
C HIS A 299 3.50 -2.46 25.53
N PHE A 300 3.66 -1.49 26.42
CA PHE A 300 4.92 -0.82 26.66
C PHE A 300 5.57 -1.35 27.93
N LYS A 301 6.88 -1.61 27.88
CA LYS A 301 7.71 -2.01 29.02
C LYS A 301 8.98 -1.17 28.98
N SER A 302 9.23 -0.41 30.05
CA SER A 302 10.40 0.47 30.15
C SER A 302 10.61 1.37 28.92
N GLY A 303 9.52 2.00 28.44
CA GLY A 303 9.56 2.89 27.27
C GLY A 303 9.70 2.21 25.90
N THR A 304 9.69 0.88 25.84
CA THR A 304 9.81 0.11 24.59
C THR A 304 8.53 -0.66 24.29
N SER A 305 8.09 -0.65 23.03
CA SER A 305 6.95 -1.46 22.60
C SER A 305 7.34 -2.95 22.62
N GLN A 306 6.63 -3.73 23.42
CA GLN A 306 6.75 -5.18 23.52
C GLN A 306 5.56 -5.85 22.84
N ILE A 307 5.82 -7.01 22.28
CA ILE A 307 4.87 -7.85 21.56
C ILE A 307 4.90 -9.22 22.24
N GLN A 308 3.82 -9.54 22.94
CA GLN A 308 3.68 -10.75 23.74
C GLN A 308 2.69 -11.70 23.08
N LYS A 309 2.92 -13.01 23.18
CA LYS A 309 1.96 -14.04 22.82
C LYS A 309 0.68 -13.90 23.63
N GLY A 310 -0.47 -14.04 22.98
CA GLY A 310 -1.78 -14.05 23.62
C GLY A 310 -2.01 -15.31 24.47
N PRO A 311 -2.85 -15.24 25.51
CA PRO A 311 -3.11 -16.36 26.42
C PRO A 311 -3.91 -17.50 25.76
N SER A 312 -4.57 -17.24 24.63
CA SER A 312 -5.31 -18.24 23.86
C SER A 312 -5.28 -17.90 22.37
N PRO A 313 -4.18 -18.23 21.66
CA PRO A 313 -4.08 -18.05 20.23
C PRO A 313 -5.22 -18.80 19.51
N ARG A 314 -5.94 -18.13 18.62
CA ARG A 314 -7.15 -18.66 17.95
C ARG A 314 -6.87 -19.24 16.57
N PHE A 315 -5.69 -18.99 15.99
CA PHE A 315 -5.30 -19.51 14.69
C PHE A 315 -4.00 -20.31 14.79
N LYS A 316 -3.92 -21.45 14.12
CA LYS A 316 -2.68 -22.21 13.96
C LYS A 316 -1.93 -21.67 12.72
N PRO A 317 -0.66 -21.26 12.83
CA PRO A 317 0.09 -20.82 11.66
C PRO A 317 0.14 -21.93 10.59
N GLU A 318 -0.43 -21.67 9.41
CA GLU A 318 -0.31 -22.56 8.25
C GLU A 318 0.95 -22.19 7.47
N LEU A 319 2.11 -22.55 8.02
CA LEU A 319 3.40 -22.46 7.34
C LEU A 319 3.83 -23.88 6.92
N GLY A 320 4.37 -24.00 5.71
CA GLY A 320 4.94 -25.26 5.24
C GLY A 320 6.25 -25.59 5.96
N GLU A 321 6.74 -26.81 5.75
CA GLU A 321 7.98 -27.29 6.39
C GLU A 321 9.18 -26.41 6.06
N LYS A 322 9.29 -25.93 4.81
CA LYS A 322 10.39 -25.06 4.35
C LYS A 322 10.39 -23.71 5.07
N GLU A 323 9.21 -23.12 5.26
CA GLU A 323 9.08 -21.85 5.98
C GLU A 323 9.44 -22.02 7.45
N LEU A 324 8.95 -23.09 8.09
CA LEU A 324 9.26 -23.40 9.49
C LEU A 324 10.75 -23.68 9.70
N GLU A 325 11.40 -24.36 8.75
CA GLU A 325 12.84 -24.63 8.79
C GLU A 325 13.66 -23.33 8.84
N VAL A 326 13.35 -22.36 7.98
CA VAL A 326 14.04 -21.05 7.97
C VAL A 326 13.77 -20.27 9.25
N ILE A 327 12.53 -20.25 9.74
CA ILE A 327 12.18 -19.59 11.00
C ILE A 327 12.99 -20.20 12.14
N TRP A 328 13.09 -21.52 12.19
CA TRP A 328 13.84 -22.24 13.22
C TRP A 328 15.34 -21.95 13.13
N GLU A 329 15.91 -21.91 11.93
CA GLU A 329 17.31 -21.54 11.71
C GLU A 329 17.61 -20.13 12.27
N VAL A 330 16.78 -19.15 11.90
CA VAL A 330 16.92 -17.76 12.36
C VAL A 330 16.75 -17.67 13.87
N LEU A 331 15.76 -18.34 14.44
CA LEU A 331 15.55 -18.36 15.88
C LEU A 331 16.73 -18.99 16.62
N ASN A 332 17.25 -20.13 16.17
CA ASN A 332 18.40 -20.76 16.81
C ASN A 332 19.62 -19.85 16.84
N ARG A 333 19.82 -19.06 15.78
CA ARG A 333 20.96 -18.16 15.68
C ARG A 333 20.77 -16.87 16.46
N TYR A 334 19.57 -16.31 16.51
CA TYR A 334 19.35 -14.92 16.95
C TYR A 334 18.36 -14.76 18.13
N LYS A 335 17.72 -15.83 18.63
CA LYS A 335 16.75 -15.71 19.74
C LYS A 335 17.35 -15.13 21.01
N ALA A 336 18.62 -15.41 21.30
CA ALA A 336 19.30 -14.91 22.50
C ALA A 336 19.75 -13.44 22.38
N TYR A 337 19.75 -12.89 21.16
CA TYR A 337 20.33 -11.57 20.91
C TYR A 337 19.44 -10.46 21.48
N ASN A 338 20.05 -9.46 22.11
CA ASN A 338 19.40 -8.21 22.48
C ASN A 338 19.21 -7.29 21.25
N ASN A 339 18.60 -6.12 21.44
CA ASN A 339 18.32 -5.18 20.34
C ASN A 339 19.60 -4.70 19.63
N ALA A 340 20.70 -4.47 20.34
CA ALA A 340 21.95 -4.01 19.73
C ALA A 340 22.65 -5.13 18.93
N GLU A 341 22.66 -6.34 19.48
CA GLU A 341 23.24 -7.51 18.82
C GLU A 341 22.49 -7.87 17.55
N ILE A 342 21.14 -7.90 17.58
CA ILE A 342 20.36 -8.21 16.39
C ILE A 342 20.43 -7.11 15.33
N LYS A 343 20.53 -5.83 15.74
CA LYS A 343 20.81 -4.72 14.83
C LYS A 343 22.14 -4.94 14.11
N THR A 344 23.18 -5.32 14.85
CA THR A 344 24.51 -5.60 14.30
C THR A 344 24.48 -6.78 13.33
N ALA A 345 23.76 -7.86 13.67
CA ALA A 345 23.60 -9.01 12.79
C ALA A 345 22.94 -8.63 11.45
N VAL A 346 21.88 -7.82 11.51
CA VAL A 346 21.21 -7.31 10.32
C VAL A 346 22.14 -6.44 9.47
N TYR A 347 22.95 -5.59 10.08
CA TYR A 347 23.88 -4.71 9.37
C TYR A 347 25.01 -5.49 8.67
N ARG A 348 25.26 -6.74 9.09
CA ARG A 348 26.24 -7.63 8.47
C ARG A 348 25.70 -8.39 7.25
N THR A 349 24.40 -8.33 6.97
CA THR A 349 23.82 -8.92 5.76
C THR A 349 24.31 -8.19 4.50
N THR A 350 24.44 -8.91 3.39
CA THR A 350 24.89 -8.35 2.10
C THR A 350 24.11 -7.09 1.66
N PRO A 351 22.77 -7.06 1.64
CA PRO A 351 22.03 -5.86 1.22
C PRO A 351 22.28 -4.66 2.14
N MET A 352 22.39 -4.87 3.46
CA MET A 352 22.68 -3.79 4.39
C MET A 352 24.11 -3.28 4.26
N LYS A 353 25.09 -4.16 4.08
CA LYS A 353 26.49 -3.76 3.82
C LYS A 353 26.59 -2.88 2.57
N ASN A 354 25.86 -3.22 1.50
CA ASN A 354 25.83 -2.40 0.29
C ASN A 354 25.26 -1.01 0.55
N ILE A 355 24.15 -0.93 1.28
CA ILE A 355 23.54 0.35 1.65
C ILE A 355 24.46 1.21 2.52
N LEU A 356 25.07 0.61 3.55
CA LEU A 356 26.00 1.32 4.43
C LEU A 356 27.26 1.83 3.68
N ARG A 357 27.71 1.10 2.65
CA ARG A 357 28.80 1.57 1.77
C ARG A 357 28.39 2.80 0.95
N GLU A 358 27.15 2.86 0.47
CA GLU A 358 26.66 4.03 -0.26
C GLU A 358 26.41 5.23 0.66
N GLU A 359 25.95 5.00 1.89
CA GLU A 359 25.87 6.03 2.95
C GLU A 359 27.24 6.64 3.25
N ALA A 360 28.28 5.81 3.32
CA ALA A 360 29.67 6.28 3.49
C ALA A 360 30.18 7.14 2.32
N LYS A 361 29.55 7.04 1.14
CA LYS A 361 29.81 7.91 -0.02
C LYS A 361 28.94 9.17 -0.03
N GLY A 362 28.19 9.46 1.04
CA GLY A 362 27.32 10.62 1.17
C GLY A 362 25.93 10.48 0.53
N LYS A 363 25.57 9.29 0.02
CA LYS A 363 24.27 9.09 -0.63
C LYS A 363 23.15 8.96 0.39
N LYS A 364 22.00 9.60 0.09
CA LYS A 364 20.78 9.46 0.90
C LYS A 364 20.10 8.14 0.59
N THR A 365 20.16 7.21 1.54
CA THR A 365 19.60 5.86 1.42
C THR A 365 18.38 5.63 2.30
N ILE A 366 17.99 6.59 3.14
CA ILE A 366 16.78 6.46 3.96
C ILE A 366 15.56 6.39 3.02
N ASN A 367 14.62 5.51 3.36
CA ASN A 367 13.39 5.17 2.64
C ASN A 367 13.57 4.43 1.30
N ILE A 368 14.79 4.05 0.92
CA ILE A 368 15.00 3.17 -0.25
C ILE A 368 14.71 1.70 0.11
N PRO A 369 14.27 0.87 -0.84
CA PRO A 369 14.08 -0.56 -0.61
C PRO A 369 15.41 -1.28 -0.36
N ILE A 370 15.36 -2.33 0.45
CA ILE A 370 16.46 -3.24 0.79
C ILE A 370 16.19 -4.61 0.18
N ILE A 371 14.96 -5.08 0.36
CA ILE A 371 14.40 -6.28 -0.26
C ILE A 371 13.07 -5.86 -0.91
N HIS A 372 12.86 -6.27 -2.15
CA HIS A 372 11.59 -6.11 -2.86
C HIS A 372 11.40 -7.24 -3.86
N LYS A 373 10.22 -7.88 -3.93
CA LYS A 373 9.95 -9.02 -4.85
C LYS A 373 11.06 -10.08 -4.87
N ASN A 374 11.52 -10.47 -3.68
CA ASN A 374 12.57 -11.48 -3.51
C ASN A 374 13.96 -11.09 -4.05
N THR A 375 14.18 -9.83 -4.45
CA THR A 375 15.50 -9.35 -4.86
C THR A 375 16.09 -8.39 -3.82
N PHE A 376 17.40 -8.45 -3.67
CA PHE A 376 18.16 -7.49 -2.86
C PHE A 376 18.40 -6.23 -3.69
N PHE A 377 18.07 -5.07 -3.14
CA PHE A 377 18.33 -3.80 -3.80
C PHE A 377 19.85 -3.57 -3.88
N VAL A 378 20.33 -3.28 -5.08
CA VAL A 378 21.72 -2.91 -5.35
C VAL A 378 21.74 -1.45 -5.79
N PRO A 379 22.28 -0.52 -4.98
CA PRO A 379 22.28 0.90 -5.31
C PRO A 379 23.40 1.22 -6.32
N ASN A 380 23.35 0.68 -7.53
CA ASN A 380 24.40 0.92 -8.53
C ASN A 380 24.27 2.28 -9.26
N ASN A 381 23.11 2.95 -9.17
CA ASN A 381 22.84 4.22 -9.87
C ASN A 381 22.22 5.30 -8.96
N LEU A 382 22.55 5.32 -7.67
CA LEU A 382 22.26 6.51 -6.86
C LEU A 382 23.22 7.61 -7.34
N GLY A 383 22.71 8.64 -8.02
CA GLY A 383 23.53 9.74 -8.54
C GLY A 383 24.39 10.38 -7.44
N HIS A 384 25.60 10.80 -7.83
CA HIS A 384 26.35 11.77 -7.04
C HIS A 384 25.74 13.14 -7.35
N GLU A 385 25.23 13.83 -6.33
CA GLU A 385 25.05 15.28 -6.41
C GLU A 385 26.38 15.97 -6.13
#